data_AF-A0A117MMC3-F1
#
_entry.id   AF-A0A117MMC3-F1
#
_cell.length_a   1.000
_cell.length_b   1.000
_cell.length_c   1.000
_cell.angle_alpha   90.00
_cell.angle_beta   90.00
_cell.angle_gamma   90.00
#
_symmetry.space_group_name_H-M   'P 1'
#
loop_
_entity.id
_entity.type
_entity.pdbx_description
1 polymer ?
#
loop_
_entity_poly.entity_id
_entity_poly.type
_entity_poly.pdbx_seq_one_letter_code
_entity_poly.pdbx_strand_id
1 'polypeptide(L)'
;MTVPAGEVVKVTVRGLTMDCWKCHRPTTAIVGMHLASAVEGDLVTCSDEQALAVAAQLLRATGKVGLAQPIKTRTSRTAGGTGLTNGCQHCDALQGNFFIYHQELMEVLSTNGVEGLEHLADADLPTERWHQLHRRWATGER
;
A
#
# COMPACT_ATOMS: atom_id res chain seq x y z
N MET A 1 -3.38 19.46 29.04
CA MET A 1 -3.05 20.17 27.80
C MET A 1 -3.45 19.28 26.64
N THR A 2 -4.60 19.56 26.06
CA THR A 2 -5.19 18.81 24.94
C THR A 2 -4.58 19.35 23.66
N VAL A 3 -3.84 18.52 22.92
CA VAL A 3 -3.32 18.89 21.60
C VAL A 3 -4.53 19.17 20.70
N PRO A 4 -4.65 20.33 20.04
CA PRO A 4 -5.75 20.56 19.10
C PRO A 4 -5.67 19.50 18.00
N ALA A 5 -6.82 18.95 17.60
CA ALA A 5 -6.92 17.99 16.51
C ALA A 5 -6.22 18.57 15.28
N GLY A 6 -5.09 17.98 14.92
CA GLY A 6 -4.31 18.39 13.77
C GLY A 6 -5.12 18.23 12.49
N GLU A 7 -4.87 19.10 11.52
CA GLU A 7 -5.46 19.03 10.19
C GLU A 7 -5.33 17.60 9.61
N VAL A 8 -6.40 17.12 8.99
CA VAL A 8 -6.45 15.81 8.34
C VAL A 8 -6.67 15.99 6.84
N VAL A 9 -6.07 15.11 6.06
CA VAL A 9 -6.32 14.96 4.64
C VAL A 9 -7.02 13.63 4.37
N LYS A 10 -7.87 13.60 3.34
CA LYS A 10 -8.49 12.37 2.88
C LYS A 10 -7.54 11.64 1.92
N VAL A 11 -7.21 10.41 2.26
CA VAL A 11 -6.31 9.54 1.51
C VAL A 11 -7.08 8.32 1.01
N THR A 12 -6.85 7.96 -0.24
CA THR A 12 -7.37 6.73 -0.85
C THR A 12 -6.30 5.65 -0.84
N VAL A 13 -6.61 4.48 -0.29
CA VAL A 13 -5.75 3.28 -0.34
C VAL A 13 -6.06 2.49 -1.61
N ARG A 14 -5.01 2.16 -2.37
CA ARG A 14 -5.11 1.45 -3.65
C ARG A 14 -4.59 0.02 -3.58
N GLY A 15 -5.30 -0.86 -4.27
CA GLY A 15 -5.00 -2.29 -4.39
C GLY A 15 -4.71 -2.71 -5.81
N LEU A 16 -4.05 -3.86 -5.94
CA LEU A 16 -3.84 -4.55 -7.20
C LEU A 16 -4.17 -6.03 -7.01
N THR A 17 -5.24 -6.51 -7.63
CA THR A 17 -5.54 -7.94 -7.67
C THR A 17 -4.69 -8.64 -8.71
N MET A 18 -4.03 -9.71 -8.26
CA MET A 18 -3.16 -10.57 -9.04
C MET A 18 -3.36 -12.03 -8.62
N ASP A 19 -2.94 -12.99 -9.43
CA ASP A 19 -2.98 -14.40 -9.05
C ASP A 19 -1.81 -14.75 -8.14
N CYS A 20 -2.10 -15.40 -7.01
CA CYS A 20 -1.05 -15.83 -6.10
C CYS A 20 -0.17 -16.90 -6.77
N TRP A 21 1.15 -16.65 -6.86
CA TRP A 21 2.11 -17.59 -7.44
C TRP A 21 2.11 -19.00 -6.83
N LYS A 22 1.65 -19.14 -5.57
CA LYS A 22 1.65 -20.41 -4.84
C LYS A 22 0.33 -21.16 -4.94
N CYS A 23 -0.80 -20.47 -4.75
CA CYS A 23 -2.11 -21.11 -4.68
C CYS A 23 -3.03 -20.79 -5.85
N HIS A 24 -2.58 -19.93 -6.77
CA HIS A 24 -3.28 -19.50 -8.00
C HIS A 24 -4.67 -18.91 -7.77
N ARG A 25 -4.99 -18.53 -6.53
CA ARG A 25 -6.21 -17.80 -6.21
C ARG A 25 -5.94 -16.29 -6.33
N PRO A 26 -6.93 -15.52 -6.81
CA PRO A 26 -6.84 -14.06 -6.81
C PRO A 26 -6.53 -13.53 -5.42
N THR A 27 -5.61 -12.58 -5.34
CA THR A 27 -5.27 -11.88 -4.10
C THR A 27 -4.95 -10.43 -4.40
N THR A 28 -5.41 -9.54 -3.53
CA THR A 28 -5.20 -8.10 -3.64
C THR A 28 -3.96 -7.71 -2.85
N ALA A 29 -2.92 -7.23 -3.54
CA ALA A 29 -1.77 -6.57 -2.93
C ALA A 29 -2.10 -5.10 -2.66
N ILE A 30 -1.64 -4.57 -1.53
CA ILE A 30 -1.74 -3.13 -1.24
C ILE A 30 -0.53 -2.45 -1.87
N VAL A 31 -0.78 -1.53 -2.80
CA VAL A 31 0.26 -1.00 -3.70
C VAL A 31 0.54 0.48 -3.53
N GLY A 32 -0.39 1.26 -2.98
CA GLY A 32 -0.11 2.66 -2.73
C GLY A 32 -1.26 3.44 -2.13
N MET A 33 -0.99 4.73 -1.93
CA MET A 33 -1.93 5.71 -1.41
C MET A 33 -1.79 7.02 -2.18
N HIS A 34 -2.88 7.75 -2.36
CA HIS A 34 -2.86 9.12 -2.91
C HIS A 34 -3.89 9.98 -2.18
N LEU A 35 -3.75 11.31 -2.26
CA LEU A 35 -4.80 12.22 -1.78
C LEU A 35 -6.07 12.01 -2.61
N ALA A 36 -7.24 11.97 -1.97
CA ALA A 36 -8.52 11.81 -2.68
C ALA A 36 -8.82 13.00 -3.62
N SER A 37 -8.19 14.15 -3.37
CA SER A 37 -8.28 15.34 -4.22
C SER A 37 -7.20 15.39 -5.32
N ALA A 38 -6.28 14.43 -5.39
CA ALA A 38 -5.21 14.43 -6.37
C ALA A 38 -5.76 14.21 -7.79
N VAL A 39 -5.25 14.98 -8.73
CA VAL A 39 -5.54 14.85 -10.17
C VAL A 39 -4.27 14.26 -10.81
N GLU A 40 -4.21 12.93 -10.88
CA GLU A 40 -3.12 12.13 -11.46
C GLU A 40 -1.73 12.19 -10.76
N GLY A 41 -0.94 11.12 -10.92
CA GLY A 41 0.52 11.12 -10.71
C GLY A 41 1.07 11.04 -9.27
N ASP A 42 0.27 11.27 -8.24
CA ASP A 42 0.74 11.33 -6.83
C ASP A 42 0.50 10.04 -6.04
N LEU A 43 0.99 8.90 -6.56
CA LEU A 43 0.85 7.60 -5.90
C LEU A 43 2.09 7.32 -5.01
N VAL A 44 1.95 7.54 -3.71
CA VAL A 44 2.91 7.06 -2.71
C VAL A 44 2.84 5.54 -2.65
N THR A 45 3.80 4.87 -3.29
CA THR A 45 3.81 3.40 -3.37
C THR A 45 4.07 2.75 -2.01
N CYS A 46 3.42 1.63 -1.73
CA CYS A 46 3.66 0.81 -0.53
C CYS A 46 4.89 -0.11 -0.66
N SER A 47 5.83 0.23 -1.54
CA SER A 47 7.13 -0.45 -1.65
C SER A 47 8.04 -0.13 -0.45
N ASP A 48 7.81 1.02 0.17
CA ASP A 48 8.30 1.42 1.48
C ASP A 48 7.43 0.84 2.61
N GLU A 49 8.09 0.33 3.66
CA GLU A 49 7.40 -0.35 4.77
C GLU A 49 6.56 0.60 5.64
N GLN A 50 6.95 1.87 5.76
CA GLN A 50 6.17 2.85 6.51
C GLN A 50 4.87 3.18 5.77
N ALA A 51 4.94 3.35 4.45
CA ALA A 51 3.76 3.53 3.61
C ALA A 51 2.83 2.30 3.69
N LEU A 52 3.38 1.07 3.60
CA LEU A 52 2.60 -0.16 3.75
C LEU A 52 1.97 -0.30 5.15
N ALA A 53 2.70 0.07 6.20
CA ALA A 53 2.20 0.04 7.57
C ALA A 53 1.03 1.01 7.76
N VAL A 54 1.12 2.23 7.23
CA VAL A 54 0.05 3.23 7.29
C VAL A 54 -1.16 2.75 6.49
N ALA A 55 -0.98 2.26 5.27
CA ALA A 55 -2.07 1.71 4.47
C ALA A 55 -2.80 0.57 5.21
N ALA A 56 -2.06 -0.34 5.85
CA ALA A 56 -2.62 -1.41 6.66
C ALA A 56 -3.40 -0.88 7.89
N GLN A 57 -2.96 0.21 8.51
CA GLN A 57 -3.68 0.85 9.61
C GLN A 57 -4.99 1.48 9.12
N LEU A 58 -4.98 2.21 8.00
CA LEU A 58 -6.16 2.82 7.39
C LEU A 58 -7.20 1.78 6.98
N LEU A 59 -6.76 0.66 6.39
CA LEU A 59 -7.65 -0.46 6.06
C LEU A 59 -8.30 -1.07 7.32
N ARG A 60 -7.55 -1.22 8.42
CA ARG A 60 -8.13 -1.69 9.69
C ARG A 60 -9.15 -0.70 10.25
N ALA A 61 -8.81 0.60 10.24
CA ALA A 61 -9.69 1.66 10.74
C ALA A 61 -11.01 1.77 9.97
N THR A 62 -11.01 1.41 8.68
CA THR A 62 -12.19 1.40 7.81
C THR A 62 -12.90 0.04 7.76
N GLY A 63 -12.54 -0.91 8.63
CA GLY A 63 -13.17 -2.22 8.74
C GLY A 63 -12.73 -3.24 7.67
N LYS A 64 -11.78 -2.89 6.79
CA LYS A 64 -11.21 -3.77 5.77
C LYS A 64 -10.11 -4.69 6.33
N VAL A 65 -10.35 -5.30 7.49
CA VAL A 65 -9.38 -6.13 8.22
C VAL A 65 -8.87 -7.30 7.38
N GLY A 66 -9.73 -7.92 6.55
CA GLY A 66 -9.32 -9.02 5.67
C GLY A 66 -8.28 -8.65 4.61
N LEU A 67 -8.21 -7.37 4.21
CA LEU A 67 -7.16 -6.85 3.30
C LEU A 67 -5.87 -6.53 4.06
N ALA A 68 -5.98 -6.09 5.32
CA ALA A 68 -4.82 -5.75 6.14
C ALA A 68 -4.17 -6.97 6.84
N GLN A 69 -4.91 -8.05 7.06
CA GLN A 69 -4.45 -9.24 7.78
C GLN A 69 -3.26 -9.97 7.14
N PRO A 70 -3.17 -10.09 5.80
CA PRO A 70 -2.04 -10.76 5.14
C PRO A 70 -0.73 -9.95 5.18
N ILE A 71 -0.80 -8.66 5.56
CA ILE A 71 0.35 -7.76 5.65
C ILE A 71 1.10 -8.05 6.95
N LYS A 72 2.28 -8.66 6.83
CA LYS A 72 3.06 -9.16 7.97
C LYS A 72 4.56 -8.96 7.77
N THR A 73 5.26 -8.88 8.89
CA THR A 73 6.73 -8.91 8.92
C THR A 73 7.21 -10.30 8.53
N ARG A 74 8.06 -10.38 7.51
CA ARG A 74 8.62 -11.64 7.00
C ARG A 74 10.07 -11.45 6.62
N THR A 75 10.85 -12.52 6.77
CA THR A 75 12.21 -12.58 6.24
C THR A 75 12.17 -12.99 4.78
N SER A 76 12.74 -12.15 3.92
CA SER A 76 12.96 -12.44 2.50
C SER A 76 14.41 -12.85 2.29
N ARG A 77 14.62 -14.09 1.85
CA ARG A 77 15.96 -14.59 1.50
C ARG A 77 16.55 -13.83 0.32
N THR A 78 15.73 -13.48 -0.65
CA THR A 78 16.14 -12.75 -1.87
C THR A 78 16.49 -11.29 -1.57
N ALA A 79 15.77 -10.65 -0.65
CA ALA A 79 16.07 -9.27 -0.24
C ALA A 79 17.11 -9.19 0.89
N GLY A 80 17.53 -10.33 1.45
CA GLY A 80 18.55 -10.40 2.50
C GLY A 80 18.14 -9.77 3.84
N GLY A 81 16.84 -9.66 4.13
CA GLY A 81 16.34 -8.90 5.28
C GLY A 81 14.94 -9.28 5.75
N THR A 82 14.50 -8.65 6.84
CA THR A 82 13.16 -8.81 7.42
C THR A 82 12.41 -7.49 7.26
N GLY A 83 11.18 -7.58 6.76
CA GLY A 83 10.38 -6.40 6.44
C GLY A 83 8.89 -6.66 6.39
N LEU A 84 8.09 -5.60 6.48
CA LEU A 84 6.64 -5.66 6.26
C LEU A 84 6.33 -5.95 4.79
N THR A 85 5.44 -6.91 4.53
CA THR A 85 5.21 -7.41 3.16
C THR A 85 3.76 -7.74 2.87
N ASN A 86 3.37 -7.64 1.59
CA ASN A 86 2.09 -8.15 1.09
C ASN A 86 2.08 -9.70 1.08
N GLY A 87 1.01 -10.27 1.63
CA GLY A 87 0.76 -11.72 1.64
C GLY A 87 -0.53 -12.07 0.90
N CYS A 88 -0.65 -13.33 0.47
CA CYS A 88 -1.88 -13.84 -0.12
C CYS A 88 -2.99 -13.95 0.93
N GLN A 89 -4.20 -13.49 0.61
CA GLN A 89 -5.39 -13.58 1.48
C GLN A 89 -5.83 -15.04 1.76
N HIS A 90 -5.38 -16.01 0.95
CA HIS A 90 -5.83 -17.39 1.03
C HIS A 90 -4.81 -18.37 1.61
N CYS A 91 -3.53 -18.22 1.24
CA CYS A 91 -2.48 -19.15 1.64
C CYS A 91 -1.30 -18.48 2.36
N ASP A 92 -1.41 -17.18 2.65
CA ASP A 92 -0.42 -16.38 3.38
C ASP A 92 0.98 -16.31 2.72
N ALA A 93 1.09 -16.73 1.45
CA ALA A 93 2.33 -16.68 0.71
C ALA A 93 2.75 -15.23 0.47
N LEU A 94 4.02 -14.93 0.68
CA LEU A 94 4.65 -13.66 0.33
C LEU A 94 4.50 -13.41 -1.18
N GLN A 95 3.90 -12.30 -1.61
CA GLN A 95 3.75 -11.99 -3.04
C GLN A 95 5.04 -11.39 -3.66
N GLY A 96 5.89 -10.78 -2.83
CA GLY A 96 7.21 -10.29 -3.23
C GLY A 96 7.17 -8.88 -3.84
N ASN A 97 7.93 -7.95 -3.24
CA ASN A 97 7.94 -6.55 -3.67
C ASN A 97 8.41 -6.35 -5.11
N PHE A 98 9.38 -7.13 -5.60
CA PHE A 98 9.85 -6.97 -6.97
C PHE A 98 8.73 -7.23 -7.99
N PHE A 99 8.03 -8.36 -7.87
CA PHE A 99 6.92 -8.72 -8.76
C PHE A 99 5.79 -7.69 -8.72
N ILE A 100 5.37 -7.28 -7.51
CA ILE A 100 4.32 -6.28 -7.35
C ILE A 100 4.73 -4.96 -8.01
N TYR A 101 5.88 -4.39 -7.64
CA TYR A 101 6.20 -2.99 -7.96
C TYR A 101 6.94 -2.80 -9.29
N HIS A 102 7.64 -3.83 -9.80
CA HIS A 102 8.47 -3.73 -11.00
C HIS A 102 7.92 -4.54 -12.18
N GLN A 103 6.78 -5.21 -12.02
CA GLN A 103 6.09 -5.90 -13.12
C GLN A 103 4.63 -5.47 -13.13
N GLU A 104 3.83 -6.03 -12.21
CA GLU A 104 2.37 -5.91 -12.21
C GLU A 104 1.91 -4.45 -12.10
N LEU A 105 2.43 -3.70 -11.13
CA LEU A 105 2.05 -2.30 -10.92
C LEU A 105 2.48 -1.41 -12.09
N MET A 106 3.69 -1.62 -12.63
CA MET A 106 4.16 -0.81 -13.77
C MET A 106 3.30 -1.04 -15.01
N GLU A 107 2.91 -2.29 -15.26
CA GLU A 107 2.04 -2.64 -16.38
C GLU A 107 0.68 -1.94 -16.27
N VAL A 108 0.03 -2.05 -15.11
CA VAL A 108 -1.28 -1.43 -14.86
C VAL A 108 -1.20 0.09 -14.94
N LEU A 109 -0.19 0.71 -14.32
CA LEU A 109 -0.02 2.17 -14.37
C LEU A 109 0.25 2.67 -15.80
N SER A 110 1.05 1.94 -16.59
CA SER A 110 1.34 2.33 -17.98
C SER A 110 0.14 2.21 -18.92
N THR A 111 -0.78 1.30 -18.61
CA THR A 111 -1.96 1.01 -19.46
C THR A 111 -3.18 1.82 -19.04
N ASN A 112 -3.44 1.89 -17.73
CA ASN A 112 -4.71 2.36 -17.16
C ASN A 112 -4.53 3.50 -16.14
N GLY A 113 -3.28 3.89 -15.84
CA GLY A 113 -2.99 4.84 -14.77
C GLY A 113 -3.45 4.35 -13.40
N VAL A 114 -3.61 5.29 -12.47
CA VAL A 114 -4.09 5.00 -11.10
C VAL A 114 -5.51 4.45 -11.08
N GLU A 115 -6.33 4.78 -12.09
CA GLU A 115 -7.70 4.28 -12.22
C GLU A 115 -7.77 2.79 -12.56
N GLY A 116 -6.67 2.19 -13.05
CA GLY A 116 -6.53 0.74 -13.15
C GLY A 116 -6.36 0.02 -11.82
N LEU A 117 -6.12 0.75 -10.72
CA LEU A 117 -5.95 0.20 -9.38
C LEU A 117 -7.26 0.22 -8.61
N GLU A 118 -7.50 -0.84 -7.86
CA GLU A 118 -8.70 -0.96 -7.03
C GLU A 118 -8.72 0.10 -5.94
N HIS A 119 -9.85 0.79 -5.81
CA HIS A 119 -10.15 1.60 -4.64
C HIS A 119 -10.49 0.68 -3.47
N LEU A 120 -9.66 0.66 -2.43
CA LEU A 120 -9.90 -0.21 -1.27
C LEU A 120 -10.60 0.51 -0.12
N ALA A 121 -10.22 1.75 0.16
CA ALA A 121 -10.82 2.59 1.18
C ALA A 121 -10.39 4.06 1.04
N ASP A 122 -11.28 4.98 1.43
CA ASP A 122 -10.93 6.34 1.80
C ASP A 122 -10.83 6.46 3.32
N ALA A 123 -9.83 7.18 3.82
CA ALA A 123 -9.64 7.41 5.25
C ALA A 123 -8.99 8.77 5.52
N ASP A 124 -9.27 9.31 6.71
CA ASP A 124 -8.60 10.51 7.19
C ASP A 124 -7.21 10.16 7.73
N LEU A 125 -6.20 10.91 7.30
CA LEU A 125 -4.82 10.80 7.76
C LEU A 125 -4.35 12.18 8.22
N PRO A 126 -3.65 12.31 9.36
CA PRO A 126 -3.07 13.59 9.76
C PRO A 126 -2.15 14.15 8.65
N THR A 127 -2.30 15.44 8.32
CA THR A 127 -1.58 16.10 7.22
C THR A 127 -0.07 15.93 7.33
N GLU A 128 0.48 16.05 8.54
CA GLU A 128 1.91 15.85 8.77
C GLU A 128 2.37 14.41 8.44
N ARG A 129 1.53 13.42 8.73
CA ARG A 129 1.84 12.02 8.41
C ARG A 129 1.83 11.79 6.90
N TRP A 130 0.93 12.42 6.16
CA TRP A 130 0.95 12.41 4.70
C TRP A 130 2.23 13.03 4.15
N HIS A 131 2.58 14.24 4.60
CA HIS A 131 3.80 14.92 4.16
C HIS A 131 5.08 14.11 4.43
N GLN A 132 5.14 13.42 5.57
CA GLN A 132 6.25 12.54 5.90
C GLN A 132 6.37 11.38 4.90
N LEU A 133 5.26 10.71 4.58
CA LEU A 133 5.24 9.60 3.62
C LEU A 133 5.62 10.07 2.21
N HIS A 134 5.00 11.16 1.76
CA HIS A 134 5.26 11.73 0.44
C HIS A 134 6.73 12.16 0.29
N ARG A 135 7.31 12.81 1.32
CA ARG A 135 8.73 13.20 1.31
C ARG A 135 9.65 12.00 1.13
N ARG A 136 9.43 10.94 1.92
CA ARG A 136 10.24 9.70 1.83
C ARG A 136 10.15 9.05 0.47
N TRP A 137 8.93 9.00 -0.09
CA TRP A 137 8.70 8.49 -1.43
C TRP A 137 9.42 9.32 -2.49
N ALA A 138 9.33 10.66 -2.42
CA ALA A 138 9.97 11.56 -3.37
C ALA A 138 11.50 11.53 -3.29
N THR A 139 12.09 11.30 -2.12
CA THR A 139 13.55 11.21 -1.94
C THR A 139 14.12 9.80 -2.15
N GLY A 140 13.27 8.78 -2.29
CA GLY A 140 13.70 7.38 -2.38
C GLY A 140 14.29 6.82 -1.08
N GLU A 141 14.02 7.47 0.05
CA GLU A 141 14.44 7.01 1.38
C GLU A 141 13.62 5.77 1.77
N ARG A 142 14.25 4.59 1.69
CA ARG A 142 13.72 3.31 2.17
C ARG A 142 14.17 3.06 3.59
#